data_AF-A0A9C8WPU6-F1
#
_entry.id   AF-A0A9C8WPU6-F1
#
_cell.length_a   1.000
_cell.length_b   1.000
_cell.length_c   1.000
_cell.angle_alpha   90.00
_cell.angle_beta   90.00
_cell.angle_gamma   90.00
#
_symmetry.space_group_name_H-M   'P 1'
#
loop_
_entity.id
_entity.type
_entity.pdbx_description
1 polymer ?
#
loop_
_entity_poly.entity_id
_entity_poly.type
_entity_poly.pdbx_seq_one_letter_code
_entity_poly.pdbx_strand_id
1 'polypeptide(L)' 'MEEELRGALGADADVELIAGSSGVYEVVVDGRQIFSKKQSGRFPEDGEVLGLINK' A
#
# COMPACT_ATOMS: atom_id res chain seq x y z
N MET A 1 3.37 9.51 2.28
CA MET A 1 3.02 8.11 1.98
C MET A 1 3.41 7.72 0.56
N GLU A 2 2.91 8.41 -0.49
CA GLU A 2 3.38 8.17 -1.88
C GLU A 2 4.90 8.36 -2.04
N GLU A 3 5.46 9.43 -1.48
CA GLU A 3 6.90 9.71 -1.55
C GLU A 3 7.74 8.63 -0.84
N GLU A 4 7.25 8.06 0.25
CA GLU A 4 7.92 6.95 0.95
C GLU A 4 7.84 5.64 0.17
N LEU A 5 6.69 5.35 -0.44
CA LEU A 5 6.54 4.18 -1.31
C LEU A 5 7.50 4.27 -2.49
N ARG A 6 7.57 5.41 -3.18
CA ARG A 6 8.53 5.64 -4.27
C ARG A 6 9.99 5.57 -3.81
N GLY A 7 10.29 6.11 -2.63
CA GLY A 7 11.65 6.11 -2.09
C GLY A 7 12.13 4.73 -1.66
N ALA A 8 11.26 3.92 -1.05
CA ALA A 8 11.62 2.64 -0.46
C ALA A 8 11.49 1.44 -1.40
N LEU A 9 10.52 1.46 -2.32
CA LEU A 9 10.38 0.40 -3.32
C LEU A 9 11.32 0.58 -4.52
N GLY A 10 11.85 1.78 -4.73
CA GLY A 10 12.67 2.10 -5.90
C GLY A 10 11.86 2.16 -7.20
N ALA A 11 12.48 2.66 -8.27
CA ALA A 11 11.84 2.88 -9.57
C ALA A 11 11.30 1.61 -10.28
N ASP A 12 11.46 0.43 -9.67
CA ASP A 12 11.03 -0.86 -10.20
C ASP A 12 9.62 -1.27 -9.70
N ALA A 13 9.08 -0.59 -8.68
CA ALA A 13 7.74 -0.89 -8.21
C ALA A 13 6.68 -0.06 -8.95
N ASP A 14 5.76 -0.79 -9.56
CA ASP A 14 4.54 -0.24 -10.15
C ASP A 14 3.55 0.11 -9.03
N VAL A 15 3.50 1.40 -8.67
CA VAL A 15 2.58 1.92 -7.66
C VAL A 15 1.42 2.63 -8.38
N GLU A 16 0.28 1.97 -8.45
CA GLU A 16 -0.95 2.53 -9.01
C GLU A 16 -1.88 3.03 -7.87
N LEU A 17 -2.19 4.33 -7.89
CA LEU A 17 -3.15 4.92 -6.95
C LEU A 17 -4.54 4.91 -7.55
N ILE A 18 -5.32 3.89 -7.20
CA ILE A 18 -6.71 3.79 -7.61
C ILE A 18 -7.57 4.63 -6.65
N ALA A 19 -7.99 5.82 -7.09
CA ALA A 19 -8.89 6.68 -6.34
C ALA A 19 -10.30 6.06 -6.25
N GLY A 20 -10.54 5.25 -5.23
CA GLY A 20 -11.85 4.63 -4.99
C GLY A 20 -12.85 5.60 -4.34
N SER A 21 -14.05 5.76 -4.92
CA SER A 21 -15.12 6.62 -4.37
C SER A 21 -15.73 6.11 -3.05
N SER A 22 -15.42 4.88 -2.61
CA SER A 22 -16.01 4.28 -1.39
C SER A 22 -15.13 4.38 -0.15
N GLY A 23 -14.04 5.17 -0.18
CA GLY A 23 -13.14 5.33 0.98
C GLY A 23 -12.38 4.06 1.36
N VAL A 24 -12.35 3.09 0.45
CA VAL A 24 -11.63 1.82 0.55
C VAL A 24 -10.17 2.05 0.15
N TYR A 25 -9.25 1.47 0.92
CA TYR A 25 -7.82 1.52 0.64
C TYR A 25 -7.29 0.09 0.71
N GLU A 26 -6.82 -0.43 -0.42
CA GLU A 26 -6.30 -1.79 -0.56
C GLU A 26 -4.89 -1.70 -1.15
N VAL A 27 -3.96 -2.45 -0.56
CA VAL A 27 -2.59 -2.57 -1.07
C VAL A 27 -2.38 -4.01 -1.47
N VAL A 28 -2.06 -4.20 -2.75
CA VAL A 28 -1.81 -5.49 -3.38
C VAL A 28 -0.39 -5.47 -3.93
N VAL A 29 0.40 -6.47 -3.60
CA VAL A 29 1.77 -6.66 -4.09
C VAL A 29 1.89 -8.07 -4.64
N ASP A 30 2.41 -8.20 -5.87
CA ASP A 30 2.53 -9.49 -6.57
C ASP A 30 1.19 -10.27 -6.65
N GLY A 31 0.08 -9.54 -6.82
CA GLY A 31 -1.27 -10.13 -6.81
C GLY A 31 -1.77 -10.60 -5.44
N ARG A 32 -1.00 -10.38 -4.35
CA ARG A 32 -1.40 -10.67 -2.96
C ARG A 32 -1.80 -9.40 -2.24
N GLN A 33 -3.02 -9.35 -1.74
CA GLN A 33 -3.49 -8.25 -0.90
C GLN A 33 -2.78 -8.31 0.46
N ILE A 34 -1.80 -7.43 0.65
CA ILE A 34 -1.04 -7.35 1.90
C ILE A 34 -1.71 -6.44 2.93
N PHE A 35 -2.54 -5.48 2.49
CA PHE A 35 -3.24 -4.57 3.38
C PHE A 35 -4.63 -4.21 2.85
N SER A 36 -5.60 -4.08 3.74
CA SER A 36 -6.92 -3.54 3.42
C SER A 36 -7.47 -2.73 4.59
N LYS A 37 -7.65 -1.42 4.37
CA LYS A 37 -8.33 -0.52 5.31
C LYS A 37 -9.76 -0.96 5.59
N LYS A 38 -10.41 -1.63 4.64
CA LYS A 38 -11.76 -2.18 4.86
C LYS A 38 -11.76 -3.28 5.92
N GLN A 39 -10.70 -4.09 5.97
CA GLN A 39 -10.52 -5.12 7.01
C GLN A 39 -9.93 -4.55 8.31
N SER A 40 -8.95 -3.64 8.20
CA SER A 40 -8.22 -3.10 9.36
C SER A 40 -9.00 -1.97 10.07
N GLY A 41 -9.92 -1.30 9.38
CA GLY A 41 -10.68 -0.15 9.90
C GLY A 41 -9.86 1.13 10.10
N ARG A 42 -8.55 1.08 9.80
CA ARG A 42 -7.59 2.19 9.96
C ARG A 42 -6.70 2.34 8.73
N PHE A 43 -6.06 3.49 8.60
CA PHE A 43 -4.96 3.66 7.65
C PHE A 43 -3.71 2.94 8.14
N PRO A 44 -2.88 2.41 7.24
CA PRO A 44 -1.59 1.86 7.63
C PRO A 44 -0.71 2.96 8.22
N GLU A 45 0.11 2.58 9.21
CA GLU A 45 1.11 3.48 9.78
C GLU A 45 2.27 3.69 8.78
N ASP A 46 3.02 4.79 8.95
CA ASP A 46 4.24 5.06 8.19
C ASP A 46 5.20 3.86 8.26
N GLY A 47 5.67 3.40 7.10
CA GLY A 47 6.51 2.19 7.00
C GLY A 47 5.81 0.83 7.17
N GLU A 48 4.55 0.76 7.61
CA GLU A 48 3.84 -0.52 7.82
C GLU A 48 3.65 -1.28 6.50
N VAL A 49 3.23 -0.57 5.45
CA VAL A 49 3.07 -1.13 4.10
C VAL A 49 4.41 -1.63 3.57
N LEU A 50 5.51 -0.89 3.79
CA LEU A 50 6.85 -1.29 3.35
C LEU A 50 7.34 -2.55 4.06
N GLY A 51 7.07 -2.68 5.36
CA GLY A 51 7.38 -3.88 6.13
C GLY A 51 6.59 -5.11 5.69
N LEU A 52 5.36 -4.92 5.20
CA LEU A 52 4.53 -5.99 4.63
C LEU A 52 5.00 -6.43 3.25
N ILE A 53 5.66 -5.55 2.48
CA ILE A 53 6.20 -5.88 1.16
C ILE A 53 7.51 -6.66 1.26
N ASN A 54 8.38 -6.30 2.21
CA ASN A 54 9.76 -6.80 2.27
C ASN A 54 9.89 -8.17 2.98
N LYS A 55 8.88 -9.03 2.94
CA LYS A 55 8.88 -10.34 3.64
C LYS A 55 8.47 -11.48 2.72
#